data_AF-A0A9W7DF89-F1
#
_entry.id   AF-A0A9W7DF89-F1
#
_cell.length_a   1.000
_cell.length_b   1.000
_cell.length_c   1.000
_cell.angle_alpha   90.00
_cell.angle_beta   90.00
_cell.angle_gamma   90.00
#
_symmetry.space_group_name_H-M   'P 1'
#
loop_
_entity.id
_entity.type
_entity.pdbx_description
1 polymer ?
#
loop_
_entity_poly.entity_id
_entity_poly.type
_entity_poly.pdbx_seq_one_letter_code
_entity_poly.pdbx_strand_id
1 'polypeptide(L)'
;MVLKSNRSTVKGGDQANWEKRRGFGIYVWTEAQAIMKDNDIELYANPTAWWNENIHLEWLEAMFGSRQRPWQPVILLIDDFSGHWIPAVKAYAASIDVHLLRVPPSCTSTC
;
A
#
# COMPACT_ATOMS: atom_id res chain seq x y z
N MET A 1 1.17 -3.95 4.33
CA MET A 1 2.47 -4.66 4.25
C MET A 1 2.68 -5.17 2.82
N VAL A 2 3.93 -5.24 2.36
CA VAL A 2 4.27 -5.79 1.04
C VAL A 2 5.07 -7.08 1.20
N LEU A 3 4.61 -8.15 0.56
CA LEU A 3 5.24 -9.48 0.59
C LEU A 3 5.95 -9.78 -0.73
N LYS A 4 6.97 -10.64 -0.66
CA LYS A 4 7.66 -11.11 -1.87
C LYS A 4 6.80 -12.16 -2.60
N SER A 5 6.50 -11.92 -3.87
CA SER A 5 5.79 -12.86 -4.74
C SER A 5 6.40 -12.85 -6.14
N ASN A 6 6.69 -14.04 -6.69
CA ASN A 6 7.24 -14.15 -8.03
C ASN A 6 6.19 -13.87 -9.10
N ARG A 7 6.65 -13.42 -10.27
CA ARG A 7 5.78 -13.24 -11.44
C ARG A 7 5.23 -14.58 -11.92
N SER A 8 4.00 -14.57 -12.41
CA SER A 8 3.40 -15.77 -13.00
C SER A 8 4.01 -16.05 -14.36
N THR A 9 4.32 -17.32 -14.63
CA THR A 9 4.75 -17.81 -15.95
C THR A 9 3.58 -18.25 -16.83
N VAL A 10 2.36 -18.29 -16.27
CA VAL A 10 1.15 -18.67 -17.01
C VAL A 10 0.70 -17.49 -17.86
N LYS A 11 0.32 -17.76 -19.13
CA LYS A 11 -0.14 -16.74 -20.07
C LYS A 11 -1.30 -15.93 -19.48
N GLY A 12 -1.13 -14.61 -19.37
CA GLY A 12 -2.11 -13.68 -18.78
C GLY A 12 -2.20 -13.71 -17.25
N GLY A 13 -1.48 -14.61 -16.58
CA GLY A 13 -1.48 -14.75 -15.12
C GLY A 13 -0.84 -13.55 -14.43
N ASP A 14 0.28 -13.03 -14.94
CA ASP A 14 1.01 -11.92 -14.32
C ASP A 14 0.16 -10.63 -14.31
N GLN A 15 -0.41 -10.27 -15.46
CA GLN A 15 -1.32 -9.13 -15.58
C GLN A 15 -2.51 -9.26 -14.63
N ALA A 16 -3.16 -10.42 -14.59
CA ALA A 16 -4.28 -10.65 -13.70
C ALA A 16 -3.89 -10.57 -12.21
N ASN A 17 -2.67 -10.97 -11.85
CA ASN A 17 -2.18 -10.83 -10.48
C ASN A 17 -2.02 -9.35 -10.09
N TRP A 18 -1.45 -8.52 -10.98
CA TRP A 18 -1.28 -7.09 -10.73
C TRP A 18 -2.62 -6.35 -10.63
N GLU A 19 -3.52 -6.57 -11.58
CA GLU A 19 -4.76 -5.79 -11.69
C GLU A 19 -5.82 -6.22 -10.67
N LYS A 20 -5.85 -7.51 -10.29
CA LYS A 20 -6.99 -8.08 -9.55
C LYS A 20 -6.62 -8.71 -8.22
N ARG A 21 -5.34 -8.92 -7.96
CA ARG A 21 -4.87 -9.71 -6.81
C ARG A 21 -3.72 -9.04 -6.06
N ARG A 22 -3.52 -7.73 -6.26
CA ARG A 22 -2.47 -6.95 -5.57
C ARG A 22 -1.07 -7.59 -5.65
N GLY A 23 -0.79 -8.25 -6.78
CA GLY A 23 0.45 -8.97 -7.07
C GLY A 23 0.59 -10.37 -6.47
N PHE A 24 -0.43 -10.88 -5.76
CA PHE A 24 -0.50 -12.28 -5.35
C PHE A 24 -0.90 -13.20 -6.51
N GLY A 25 -0.36 -14.42 -6.49
CA GLY A 25 -0.83 -15.50 -7.36
C GLY A 25 -2.25 -15.94 -7.01
N ILE A 26 -2.95 -16.56 -7.97
CA ILE A 26 -4.35 -16.96 -7.81
C ILE A 26 -4.62 -17.84 -6.58
N TYR A 27 -3.69 -18.73 -6.24
CA TYR A 27 -3.83 -19.60 -5.07
C TYR A 27 -3.73 -18.78 -3.79
N VAL A 28 -2.59 -18.12 -3.57
CA VAL A 28 -2.28 -17.31 -2.36
C VAL A 28 -3.24 -16.14 -2.15
N TRP A 29 -3.85 -15.62 -3.22
CA TRP A 29 -4.78 -14.49 -3.14
C TRP A 29 -5.97 -14.78 -2.22
N THR A 30 -6.49 -16.01 -2.22
CA THR A 30 -7.65 -16.37 -1.41
C THR A 30 -7.32 -16.29 0.08
N GLU A 31 -6.17 -16.84 0.50
CA GLU A 31 -5.71 -16.77 1.88
C GLU A 31 -5.35 -15.33 2.28
N ALA A 32 -4.70 -14.57 1.38
CA ALA A 32 -4.40 -13.16 1.63
C ALA A 32 -5.68 -12.35 1.89
N GLN A 33 -6.74 -12.56 1.11
CA GLN A 33 -8.03 -11.91 1.32
C GLN A 33 -8.66 -12.27 2.68
N ALA A 34 -8.62 -13.54 3.06
CA ALA A 34 -9.11 -13.97 4.37
C ALA A 34 -8.34 -13.29 5.50
N ILE A 35 -7.00 -13.29 5.43
CA ILE A 35 -6.15 -12.65 6.44
C ILE A 35 -6.42 -11.15 6.53
N MET A 36 -6.52 -10.44 5.39
CA MET A 36 -6.83 -9.01 5.37
C MET A 36 -8.16 -8.71 6.06
N LYS A 37 -9.20 -9.49 5.73
CA LYS A 37 -10.54 -9.34 6.32
C LYS A 37 -10.56 -9.63 7.82
N ASP A 38 -9.89 -10.69 8.25
CA ASP A 38 -9.95 -11.17 9.63
C ASP A 38 -9.12 -10.31 10.59
N ASN A 39 -8.15 -9.55 10.06
CA ASN A 39 -7.21 -8.76 10.88
C ASN A 39 -7.28 -7.24 10.62
N ASP A 40 -8.15 -6.77 9.72
CA ASP A 40 -8.24 -5.37 9.31
C ASP A 40 -6.88 -4.80 8.84
N ILE A 41 -6.22 -5.54 7.95
CA ILE A 41 -4.92 -5.16 7.38
C ILE A 41 -4.93 -5.15 5.86
N GLU A 42 -4.02 -4.38 5.28
CA GLU A 42 -3.80 -4.35 3.83
C GLU A 42 -2.53 -5.12 3.46
N LEU A 43 -2.66 -6.13 2.61
CA LEU A 43 -1.57 -6.93 2.06
C LEU A 43 -1.42 -6.67 0.56
N TYR A 44 -0.17 -6.52 0.13
CA TYR A 44 0.23 -6.42 -1.26
C TYR A 44 1.41 -7.36 -1.49
N ALA A 45 1.69 -7.68 -2.75
CA ALA A 45 2.89 -8.41 -3.09
C ALA A 45 3.52 -7.94 -4.39
N ASN A 46 4.83 -8.08 -4.47
CA ASN A 46 5.57 -7.91 -5.72
C ASN A 46 6.92 -8.66 -5.66
N PRO A 47 7.63 -8.83 -6.80
CA PRO A 47 8.86 -9.61 -6.83
C PRO A 47 9.98 -9.07 -5.94
N THR A 48 9.92 -7.81 -5.55
CA THR A 48 10.97 -7.14 -4.79
C THR A 48 10.60 -6.89 -3.33
N ALA A 49 9.36 -7.16 -2.94
CA ALA A 49 8.77 -6.76 -1.66
C ALA A 49 8.90 -5.26 -1.35
N TRP A 50 8.98 -4.40 -2.36
CA TRP A 50 9.12 -2.95 -2.18
C TRP A 50 7.77 -2.24 -2.13
N TRP A 51 7.63 -1.27 -1.23
CA TRP A 51 6.52 -0.33 -1.25
C TRP A 51 6.72 0.66 -2.41
N ASN A 52 5.77 0.72 -3.34
CA ASN A 52 5.84 1.61 -4.51
C ASN A 52 4.68 2.61 -4.52
N GLU A 53 4.68 3.52 -5.50
CA GLU A 53 3.67 4.57 -5.67
C GLU A 53 2.24 4.03 -5.67
N ASN A 54 1.94 3.05 -6.51
CA ASN A 54 0.59 2.50 -6.68
C ASN A 54 0.10 1.84 -5.39
N ILE A 55 0.95 1.04 -4.74
CA ILE A 55 0.64 0.42 -3.44
C ILE A 55 0.35 1.51 -2.40
N HIS A 56 1.12 2.60 -2.41
CA HIS A 56 0.92 3.69 -1.47
C HIS A 56 -0.42 4.41 -1.68
N LEU A 57 -0.81 4.66 -2.94
CA LEU A 57 -2.09 5.26 -3.27
C LEU A 57 -3.26 4.35 -2.86
N GLU A 58 -3.23 3.07 -3.24
CA GLU A 58 -4.26 2.09 -2.85
C GLU A 58 -4.37 1.97 -1.33
N TRP A 59 -3.24 2.00 -0.63
CA TRP A 59 -3.23 1.91 0.84
C TRP A 59 -3.79 3.16 1.50
N LEU A 60 -3.46 4.36 1.01
CA LEU A 60 -4.04 5.61 1.52
C LEU A 60 -5.56 5.64 1.32
N GLU A 61 -6.05 5.18 0.16
CA GLU A 61 -7.48 5.07 -0.12
C GLU A 61 -8.17 4.11 0.86
N ALA A 62 -7.62 2.91 1.03
CA ALA A 62 -8.19 1.90 1.92
C ALA A 62 -8.25 2.37 3.38
N MET A 63 -7.20 3.02 3.89
CA MET A 63 -7.11 3.43 5.29
C MET A 63 -7.84 4.76 5.59
N PHE A 64 -7.82 5.70 4.65
CA PHE A 64 -8.24 7.08 4.91
C PHE A 64 -9.27 7.65 3.91
N GLY A 65 -9.51 6.97 2.78
CA GLY A 65 -10.37 7.48 1.71
C GLY A 65 -11.86 7.51 2.06
N SER A 66 -12.32 6.60 2.94
CA SER A 66 -13.74 6.47 3.34
C SER A 66 -14.00 6.77 4.81
N ARG A 67 -13.24 7.69 5.40
CA ARG A 67 -13.40 8.09 6.82
C ARG A 67 -14.78 8.68 7.07
N GLN A 68 -15.38 8.37 8.22
CA GLN A 68 -16.68 8.93 8.62
C GLN A 68 -16.69 10.46 8.74
N ARG A 69 -15.53 11.06 9.07
CA ARG A 69 -15.35 12.49 9.25
C ARG A 69 -14.23 13.01 8.31
N PRO A 70 -14.50 13.13 7.00
CA PRO A 70 -13.48 13.55 6.03
C PRO A 70 -12.97 14.97 6.26
N TRP A 71 -13.74 15.83 6.95
CA TRP A 71 -13.35 17.19 7.32
C TRP A 71 -12.41 17.28 8.53
N GLN A 72 -12.16 16.16 9.22
CA GLN A 72 -11.23 16.14 10.32
C GLN A 72 -9.84 15.79 9.77
N PRO A 73 -8.86 16.70 9.83
CA PRO A 73 -7.54 16.45 9.26
C PRO A 73 -6.83 15.33 10.02
N VAL A 74 -6.10 14.51 9.28
CA VAL A 74 -5.22 13.47 9.84
C VAL A 74 -3.78 13.86 9.62
N ILE A 75 -2.95 13.70 10.64
CA ILE A 75 -1.50 13.77 10.50
C ILE A 75 -1.00 12.33 10.41
N LEU A 76 -0.37 11.98 9.29
CA LEU A 76 0.28 10.70 9.10
C LEU A 76 1.80 10.87 9.18
N LEU A 77 2.39 10.32 10.23
CA LEU A 77 3.84 10.23 10.39
C LEU A 77 4.34 9.03 9.59
N ILE A 78 5.23 9.27 8.62
CA ILE A 78 5.79 8.21 7.78
C ILE A 78 7.29 8.41 7.57
N ASP A 79 8.04 7.32 7.42
CA ASP A 79 9.48 7.37 7.20
C ASP A 79 9.87 8.14 5.92
N ASP A 80 11.15 8.51 5.81
CA ASP A 80 11.66 9.27 4.66
C ASP A 80 12.00 8.38 3.45
N PHE A 81 11.32 7.23 3.29
CA PHE A 81 11.51 6.39 2.11
C PHE A 81 10.94 7.05 0.85
N SER A 82 11.69 7.04 -0.25
CA SER A 82 11.37 7.81 -1.46
C SER A 82 10.00 7.51 -2.05
N GLY A 83 9.52 6.26 -1.93
CA GLY A 83 8.20 5.85 -2.40
C GLY A 83 7.02 6.59 -1.75
N HIS A 84 7.20 7.09 -0.52
CA HIS A 84 6.16 7.81 0.22
C HIS A 84 6.03 9.29 -0.18
N TRP A 85 7.05 9.84 -0.87
CA TRP A 85 7.15 11.29 -1.10
C TRP A 85 6.97 11.70 -2.56
N ILE A 86 6.51 10.77 -3.39
CA ILE A 86 6.22 10.97 -4.81
C ILE A 86 5.08 12.01 -4.96
N PRO A 87 5.10 12.90 -5.98
CA PRO A 87 4.10 13.94 -6.14
C PRO A 87 2.64 13.44 -6.12
N ALA A 88 2.34 12.32 -6.77
CA ALA A 88 0.99 11.77 -6.81
C ALA A 88 0.49 11.36 -5.42
N VAL A 89 1.34 10.71 -4.62
CA VAL A 89 1.04 10.33 -3.24
C VAL A 89 0.71 11.55 -2.38
N LYS A 90 1.55 12.59 -2.44
CA LYS A 90 1.32 13.83 -1.68
C LYS A 90 0.03 14.53 -2.11
N ALA A 91 -0.22 14.57 -3.41
CA ALA A 91 -1.42 15.17 -3.97
C ALA A 91 -2.69 14.42 -3.53
N TYR A 92 -2.66 13.09 -3.56
CA TYR A 92 -3.76 12.27 -3.11
C TYR A 92 -3.99 12.39 -1.59
N ALA A 93 -2.95 12.30 -0.77
CA ALA A 93 -3.08 12.49 0.67
C ALA A 93 -3.71 13.86 1.02
N ALA A 94 -3.25 14.93 0.36
CA ALA A 94 -3.81 16.25 0.54
C ALA A 94 -5.27 16.36 0.08
N SER A 95 -5.67 15.65 -0.98
CA SER A 95 -7.06 15.69 -1.48
C SER A 95 -8.06 15.02 -0.53
N ILE A 96 -7.58 14.13 0.35
CA ILE A 96 -8.38 13.47 1.39
C ILE A 96 -8.11 14.02 2.80
N ASP A 97 -7.53 15.22 2.94
CA ASP A 97 -7.21 15.88 4.22
C ASP A 97 -6.30 15.05 5.15
N VAL A 98 -5.34 14.35 4.54
CA VAL A 98 -4.26 13.62 5.21
C VAL A 98 -2.94 14.36 4.96
N HIS A 99 -2.35 14.88 6.04
CA HIS A 99 -1.09 15.60 6.01
C HIS A 99 0.07 14.65 6.34
N LEU A 100 0.95 14.44 5.37
CA LEU A 100 2.13 13.60 5.53
C LEU A 100 3.24 14.38 6.23
N LEU A 101 3.80 13.83 7.30
CA LEU A 101 4.98 14.35 7.99
C LEU A 101 6.08 13.30 8.02
N ARG A 102 7.31 13.75 7.74
CA ARG A 102 8.50 12.89 7.75
C ARG A 102 8.91 12.56 9.17
N VAL A 103 9.11 11.27 9.43
CA VAL A 103 9.91 10.84 10.56
C VAL A 103 11.39 10.89 10.13
N PRO A 104 12.26 11.59 10.87
CA PRO A 104 13.68 11.65 10.55
C PRO A 104 14.30 10.25 10.45
N PRO A 105 15.23 9.99 9.50
CA PRO A 105 15.88 8.68 9.36
C PRO A 105 16.57 8.19 10.64
N SER A 106 17.08 9.11 11.47
CA SER A 106 17.69 8.82 12.77
C SER A 106 16.70 8.31 13.82
N CYS A 107 15.40 8.38 13.55
CA CYS A 107 14.32 8.00 14.44
C CYS A 107 13.49 6.82 13.90
N THR A 108 13.94 6.19 12.82
CA THR A 108 13.31 5.01 12.23
C THR A 108 14.24 3.81 12.40
N SER A 109 13.70 2.67 12.82
CA SER A 109 14.41 1.39 12.79
C SER A 109 14.91 1.12 11.37
N THR A 110 16.17 0.72 11.21
CA THR A 110 16.67 0.21 9.92
C THR A 110 15.96 -1.10 9.60
N CYS A 111 15.35 -1.18 8.42
CA CYS A 111 14.73 -2.38 7.86
C CYS A 111 15.79 -3.36 7.35
#